data_AF-A0A074WIG0-F1
#
_entry.id   AF-A0A074WIG0-F1
#
_cell.length_a   1.000
_cell.length_b   1.000
_cell.length_c   1.000
_cell.angle_alpha   90.00
_cell.angle_beta   90.00
_cell.angle_gamma   90.00
#
_symmetry.space_group_name_H-M   'P 1'
#
loop_
_entity.id
_entity.type
_entity.pdbx_description
1 polymer ?
#
loop_
_entity_poly.entity_id
_entity_poly.type
_entity_poly.pdbx_seq_one_letter_code
_entity_poly.pdbx_strand_id
1 'polypeptide(L)'
;MPETTPYWQVNVPTDQRSADCPDFLKDANEKDQKILATPDSEFRRLSWHEVQEFIRTNRIDLFQRVPSDLRRYKAYTAKLKQEFGSVMNFVMAERLRWQDLVPQGEPFSNPDDIKILLNDWPYGIDTRIVHLVVWVKFQLEEDTITGDLTDSARQQIDSYVNQTFRDHVGTANCIWFKNWASLKSIHAVEHFHVMLFNTDAKFVADVTNGDVALLDKIKISDV
;
A
#
# COMPACT_ATOMS: atom_id res chain seq x y z
N MET A 1 0.99 -22.27 -33.23
CA MET A 1 0.92 -22.24 -31.75
C MET A 1 -0.03 -21.11 -31.38
N PRO A 2 -0.95 -21.26 -30.42
CA PRO A 2 -1.75 -20.10 -30.00
C PRO A 2 -0.78 -19.02 -29.53
N GLU A 3 -0.89 -17.82 -30.09
CA GLU A 3 -0.06 -16.68 -29.71
C GLU A 3 -0.25 -16.44 -28.22
N THR A 4 0.81 -16.63 -27.44
CA THR A 4 0.82 -16.28 -26.03
C THR A 4 0.63 -14.78 -25.93
N THR A 5 -0.48 -14.35 -25.32
CA THR A 5 -0.77 -12.93 -25.12
C THR A 5 0.38 -12.32 -24.31
N PRO A 6 1.04 -11.26 -24.79
CA PRO A 6 2.12 -10.62 -24.04
C PRO A 6 1.63 -10.11 -22.68
N TYR A 7 2.50 -10.11 -21.66
CA TYR A 7 2.10 -9.74 -20.29
C TYR A 7 1.44 -8.35 -20.20
N TRP A 8 1.83 -7.41 -21.06
CA TRP A 8 1.27 -6.06 -21.10
C TRP A 8 -0.09 -5.96 -21.81
N GLN A 9 -0.60 -7.06 -22.36
CA GLN A 9 -1.93 -7.15 -23.00
C GLN A 9 -2.89 -8.04 -22.20
N VAL A 10 -2.40 -8.79 -21.20
CA VAL A 10 -3.26 -9.56 -20.30
C VAL A 10 -4.13 -8.59 -19.47
N ASN A 11 -5.40 -8.94 -19.29
CA ASN A 11 -6.45 -8.09 -18.68
C ASN A 11 -6.72 -6.76 -19.41
N VAL A 12 -6.24 -6.60 -20.66
CA VAL A 12 -6.56 -5.44 -21.51
C VAL A 12 -7.61 -5.84 -22.55
N PRO A 13 -8.75 -5.12 -22.65
CA PRO A 13 -9.74 -5.31 -23.71
C PRO A 13 -9.11 -5.28 -25.10
N THR A 14 -9.55 -6.15 -26.00
CA THR A 14 -8.90 -6.34 -27.32
C THR A 14 -8.80 -5.06 -28.13
N ASP A 15 -9.80 -4.19 -28.03
CA ASP A 15 -9.88 -2.87 -28.67
C ASP A 15 -8.93 -1.82 -28.07
N GLN A 16 -8.36 -2.08 -26.89
CA GLN A 16 -7.43 -1.20 -26.17
C GLN A 16 -5.99 -1.73 -26.17
N ARG A 17 -5.72 -2.87 -26.82
CA ARG A 17 -4.37 -3.46 -26.86
C ARG A 17 -3.46 -2.64 -27.76
N SER A 18 -2.28 -2.28 -27.22
CA SER A 18 -1.19 -1.69 -27.99
C SER A 18 -0.30 -2.78 -28.59
N ALA A 19 0.22 -2.53 -29.80
CA ALA A 19 1.21 -3.41 -30.43
C ALA A 19 2.49 -3.51 -29.59
N ASP A 20 2.98 -2.35 -29.12
CA ASP A 20 4.18 -2.25 -28.29
C ASP A 20 3.87 -2.27 -26.79
N CYS A 21 4.86 -2.66 -25.99
CA CYS A 21 4.78 -2.54 -24.53
C CYS A 21 4.74 -1.06 -24.11
N PRO A 22 3.73 -0.61 -23.35
CA PRO A 22 3.65 0.77 -22.87
C PRO A 22 4.88 1.18 -22.06
N ASP A 23 5.30 2.45 -22.16
CA ASP A 23 6.50 2.97 -21.50
C ASP A 23 6.52 2.69 -19.99
N PHE A 24 5.38 2.82 -19.31
CA PHE A 24 5.26 2.57 -17.87
C PHE A 24 5.41 1.10 -17.45
N LEU A 25 5.47 0.16 -18.40
CA LEU A 25 5.69 -1.27 -18.18
C LEU A 25 7.04 -1.78 -18.71
N LYS A 26 7.75 -1.01 -19.54
CA LYS A 26 9.02 -1.46 -20.16
C LYS A 26 10.05 -1.93 -19.14
N ASP A 27 10.13 -1.25 -18.00
CA ASP A 27 11.08 -1.55 -16.92
C ASP A 27 10.48 -2.45 -15.81
N ALA A 28 9.36 -3.15 -16.08
CA ALA A 28 8.81 -4.10 -15.13
C ALA A 28 9.81 -5.24 -14.86
N ASN A 29 10.15 -5.48 -13.59
CA ASN A 29 11.00 -6.60 -13.21
C ASN A 29 10.29 -7.95 -13.44
N GLU A 30 11.04 -9.06 -13.34
CA GLU A 30 10.50 -10.40 -13.60
C GLU A 30 9.28 -10.76 -12.73
N LYS A 31 9.26 -10.33 -11.47
CA LYS A 31 8.12 -10.57 -10.56
C LYS A 31 6.88 -9.84 -11.07
N ASP A 32 7.02 -8.55 -11.41
CA ASP A 32 5.92 -7.76 -11.93
C ASP A 32 5.42 -8.29 -13.28
N GLN A 33 6.32 -8.71 -14.18
CA GLN A 33 5.93 -9.32 -15.46
C GLN A 33 5.11 -10.60 -15.25
N LYS A 34 5.51 -11.47 -14.30
CA LYS A 34 4.76 -12.68 -13.94
C LYS A 34 3.37 -12.35 -13.40
N ILE A 35 3.27 -11.33 -12.53
CA ILE A 35 1.98 -10.88 -11.99
C ILE A 35 1.10 -10.35 -13.13
N LEU A 36 1.63 -9.46 -13.96
CA LEU A 36 0.90 -8.85 -15.08
C LEU A 36 0.45 -9.90 -16.12
N ALA A 37 1.21 -10.97 -16.30
CA ALA A 37 0.86 -12.08 -17.19
C ALA A 37 -0.28 -12.98 -16.67
N THR A 38 -0.78 -12.76 -15.45
CA THR A 38 -1.85 -13.56 -14.85
C THR A 38 -3.22 -12.94 -15.15
N PRO A 39 -4.19 -13.67 -15.70
CA PRO A 39 -5.57 -13.17 -15.81
C PRO A 39 -6.17 -12.88 -14.43
N ASP A 40 -6.92 -11.79 -14.29
CA ASP A 40 -7.58 -11.42 -13.04
C ASP A 40 -8.51 -12.54 -12.53
N SER A 41 -9.15 -13.28 -13.45
CA SER A 41 -10.01 -14.43 -13.14
C SER A 41 -9.26 -15.61 -12.50
N GLU A 42 -7.95 -15.70 -12.71
CA GLU A 42 -7.08 -16.73 -12.14
C GLU A 42 -6.35 -16.23 -10.90
N PHE A 43 -6.45 -14.93 -10.58
CA PHE A 43 -5.82 -14.36 -9.41
C PHE A 43 -6.57 -14.76 -8.12
N ARG A 44 -5.87 -15.44 -7.22
CA ARG A 44 -6.40 -15.80 -5.90
C ARG A 44 -6.00 -14.76 -4.86
N ARG A 45 -7.01 -14.16 -4.22
CA ARG A 45 -6.80 -13.28 -3.06
C ARG A 45 -6.32 -14.07 -1.84
N LEU A 46 -5.40 -13.49 -1.08
CA LEU A 46 -4.95 -14.05 0.20
C LEU A 46 -6.05 -13.90 1.26
N SER A 47 -6.34 -14.97 1.97
CA SER A 47 -7.25 -14.95 3.12
C SER A 47 -6.66 -14.22 4.33
N TRP A 48 -7.49 -13.82 5.28
CA TRP A 48 -7.02 -13.20 6.53
C TRP A 48 -5.95 -14.02 7.26
N HIS A 49 -6.15 -15.35 7.34
CA HIS A 49 -5.19 -16.25 7.97
C HIS A 49 -3.82 -16.26 7.24
N GLU A 50 -3.82 -16.29 5.90
CA GLU A 50 -2.57 -16.22 5.13
C GLU A 50 -1.85 -14.88 5.31
N VAL A 51 -2.61 -13.78 5.33
CA VAL A 51 -2.05 -12.44 5.59
C VAL A 51 -1.41 -12.38 6.97
N GLN A 52 -2.10 -12.88 8.01
CA GLN A 52 -1.56 -12.99 9.36
C GLN A 52 -0.27 -13.80 9.38
N GLU A 53 -0.26 -14.96 8.71
CA GLU A 53 0.90 -15.84 8.65
C GLU A 53 2.10 -15.19 7.94
N PHE A 54 1.86 -14.48 6.83
CA PHE A 54 2.93 -13.79 6.10
C PHE A 54 3.54 -12.66 6.92
N ILE A 55 2.73 -11.90 7.67
CA ILE A 55 3.26 -10.86 8.55
C ILE A 55 4.02 -11.50 9.71
N ARG A 56 3.47 -12.54 10.35
CA ARG A 56 4.11 -13.27 11.46
C ARG A 56 5.45 -13.88 11.07
N THR A 57 5.56 -14.41 9.85
CA THR A 57 6.79 -15.04 9.32
C THR A 57 7.69 -14.07 8.58
N ASN A 58 7.36 -12.78 8.60
CA ASN A 58 8.10 -11.73 7.89
C ASN A 58 8.28 -11.98 6.39
N ARG A 59 7.25 -12.55 5.75
CA ARG A 59 7.17 -12.82 4.31
C ARG A 59 6.30 -11.81 3.57
N ILE A 60 6.42 -10.54 3.93
CA ILE A 60 5.67 -9.45 3.29
C ILE A 60 6.03 -9.27 1.81
N ASP A 61 7.16 -9.84 1.36
CA ASP A 61 7.56 -9.95 -0.04
C ASP A 61 6.55 -10.77 -0.89
N LEU A 62 5.72 -11.60 -0.26
CA LEU A 62 4.70 -12.39 -0.94
C LEU A 62 3.42 -11.61 -1.23
N PHE A 63 3.23 -10.42 -0.65
CA PHE A 63 2.12 -9.58 -1.02
C PHE A 63 2.25 -9.09 -2.46
N GLN A 64 1.12 -9.17 -3.18
CA GLN A 64 1.00 -8.80 -4.58
C GLN A 64 -0.32 -8.09 -4.78
N ARG A 65 -0.39 -7.23 -5.79
CA ARG A 65 -1.65 -6.61 -6.23
C ARG A 65 -2.35 -7.54 -7.21
N VAL A 66 -3.65 -7.37 -7.37
CA VAL A 66 -4.36 -7.95 -8.51
C VAL A 66 -3.67 -7.47 -9.80
N PRO A 67 -3.52 -8.31 -10.85
CA PRO A 67 -2.77 -7.95 -12.05
C PRO A 67 -3.21 -6.64 -12.70
N SER A 68 -4.53 -6.42 -12.84
CA SER A 68 -5.06 -5.13 -13.32
C SER A 68 -4.75 -3.95 -12.40
N ASP A 69 -4.79 -4.14 -11.07
CA ASP A 69 -4.40 -3.12 -10.10
C ASP A 69 -2.91 -2.78 -10.18
N LEU A 70 -2.04 -3.79 -10.41
CA LEU A 70 -0.61 -3.56 -10.61
C LEU A 70 -0.34 -2.74 -11.88
N ARG A 71 -1.05 -3.04 -12.98
CA ARG A 71 -0.97 -2.26 -14.22
C ARG A 71 -1.36 -0.81 -13.96
N ARG A 72 -2.51 -0.59 -13.33
CA ARG A 72 -3.02 0.75 -12.99
C ARG A 72 -2.07 1.51 -12.06
N TYR A 73 -1.53 0.85 -11.05
CA TYR A 73 -0.53 1.40 -10.15
C TYR A 73 0.72 1.90 -10.91
N LYS A 74 1.25 1.09 -11.82
CA LYS A 74 2.45 1.46 -12.60
C LYS A 74 2.18 2.64 -13.53
N ALA A 75 1.06 2.61 -14.24
CA ALA A 75 0.66 3.71 -15.12
C ALA A 75 0.45 5.02 -14.35
N TYR A 76 -0.30 4.97 -13.24
CA TYR A 76 -0.53 6.13 -12.40
C TYR A 76 0.75 6.66 -11.76
N THR A 77 1.64 5.77 -11.30
CA THR A 77 2.96 6.16 -10.79
C THR A 77 3.81 6.86 -11.85
N ALA A 78 3.77 6.41 -13.10
CA ALA A 78 4.46 7.07 -14.21
C ALA A 78 3.88 8.47 -14.46
N LYS A 79 2.55 8.60 -14.48
CA LYS A 79 1.86 9.89 -14.60
C LYS A 79 2.22 10.86 -13.48
N LEU A 80 2.18 10.42 -12.23
CA LEU A 80 2.56 11.25 -11.08
C LEU A 80 4.00 11.75 -11.16
N LYS A 81 4.93 10.93 -11.64
CA LYS A 81 6.33 11.36 -11.83
C LYS A 81 6.44 12.46 -12.90
N GLN A 82 5.61 12.43 -13.94
CA GLN A 82 5.57 13.49 -14.96
C GLN A 82 4.95 14.79 -14.42
N GLU A 83 3.85 14.68 -13.67
CA GLU A 83 3.07 15.84 -13.20
C GLU A 83 3.67 16.51 -11.95
N PHE A 84 4.15 15.73 -11.00
CA PHE A 84 4.63 16.20 -9.69
C PHE A 84 6.16 16.08 -9.53
N GLY A 85 6.86 15.54 -10.53
CA GLY A 85 8.29 15.22 -10.49
C GLY A 85 8.61 13.97 -9.67
N SER A 86 7.80 13.63 -8.65
CA SER A 86 7.92 12.39 -7.89
C SER A 86 6.60 12.00 -7.21
N VAL A 87 6.43 10.71 -6.91
CA VAL A 87 5.30 10.21 -6.09
C VAL A 87 5.32 10.84 -4.70
N MET A 88 6.52 11.10 -4.16
CA MET A 88 6.71 11.77 -2.87
C MET A 88 6.09 13.16 -2.86
N ASN A 89 6.40 13.99 -3.86
CA ASN A 89 5.83 15.34 -3.97
C ASN A 89 4.31 15.30 -4.04
N PHE A 90 3.75 14.37 -4.81
CA PHE A 90 2.31 14.14 -4.85
C PHE A 90 1.74 13.74 -3.49
N VAL A 91 2.35 12.78 -2.79
CA VAL A 91 1.87 12.35 -1.47
C VAL A 91 1.92 13.50 -0.46
N MET A 92 3.00 14.28 -0.42
CA MET A 92 3.10 15.46 0.45
C MET A 92 2.04 16.52 0.12
N ALA A 93 1.91 16.89 -1.15
CA ALA A 93 1.02 17.97 -1.58
C ALA A 93 -0.47 17.59 -1.52
N GLU A 94 -0.83 16.40 -1.97
CA GLU A 94 -2.22 16.02 -2.20
C GLU A 94 -2.79 15.11 -1.12
N ARG A 95 -2.01 14.13 -0.66
CA ARG A 95 -2.48 13.12 0.31
C ARG A 95 -2.27 13.58 1.75
N LEU A 96 -1.05 13.97 2.12
CA LEU A 96 -0.68 14.36 3.48
C LEU A 96 -1.02 15.81 3.79
N ARG A 97 -0.80 16.72 2.82
CA ARG A 97 -0.94 18.18 2.99
C ARG A 97 -0.10 18.73 4.13
N TRP A 98 1.07 18.13 4.35
CA TRP A 98 2.06 18.62 5.30
C TRP A 98 3.01 19.60 4.61
N GLN A 99 3.38 20.68 5.30
CA GLN A 99 4.33 21.66 4.79
C GLN A 99 5.78 21.16 4.89
N ASP A 100 6.08 20.41 5.96
CA ASP A 100 7.36 19.77 6.22
C ASP A 100 7.15 18.44 6.98
N LEU A 101 8.25 17.74 7.24
CA LEU A 101 8.29 16.50 8.02
C LEU A 101 8.88 16.73 9.42
N VAL A 102 8.80 17.95 9.96
CA VAL A 102 9.30 18.25 11.29
C VAL A 102 8.22 17.86 12.31
N PRO A 103 8.45 16.84 13.14
CA PRO A 103 7.49 16.46 14.17
C PRO A 103 7.37 17.58 15.21
N GLN A 104 6.16 17.78 15.71
CA GLN A 104 5.80 18.77 16.73
C GLN A 104 5.80 18.17 18.15
N GLY A 105 6.05 16.86 18.28
CA GLY A 105 6.20 16.19 19.56
C GLY A 105 6.99 14.88 19.47
N GLU A 106 7.06 14.18 20.60
CA GLU A 106 7.61 12.83 20.66
C GLU A 106 6.77 11.84 19.84
N PRO A 107 7.33 10.71 19.39
CA PRO A 107 6.62 9.69 18.64
C PRO A 107 5.24 9.35 19.23
N PHE A 108 4.21 9.41 18.39
CA PHE A 108 2.81 9.13 18.73
C PHE A 108 2.16 10.05 19.79
N SER A 109 2.78 11.18 20.15
CA SER A 109 2.22 12.12 21.14
C SER A 109 1.38 13.25 20.55
N ASN A 110 1.65 13.65 19.30
CA ASN A 110 0.92 14.71 18.61
C ASN A 110 0.12 14.14 17.41
N PRO A 111 -1.22 14.28 17.39
CA PRO A 111 -2.04 13.82 16.27
C PRO A 111 -1.69 14.50 14.93
N ASP A 112 -1.20 15.75 14.93
CA ASP A 112 -0.88 16.49 13.70
C ASP A 112 0.37 15.94 12.97
N ASP A 113 1.15 15.10 13.65
CA ASP A 113 2.30 14.40 13.10
C ASP A 113 1.94 13.04 12.49
N ILE A 114 0.66 12.67 12.52
CA ILE A 114 0.16 11.36 12.08
C ILE A 114 -0.96 11.54 11.07
N LYS A 115 -0.97 10.74 10.02
CA LYS A 115 -2.11 10.67 9.10
C LYS A 115 -2.46 9.24 8.76
N ILE A 116 -3.72 8.88 8.98
CA ILE A 116 -4.25 7.55 8.68
C ILE A 116 -5.06 7.66 7.39
N LEU A 117 -4.65 6.95 6.35
CA LEU A 117 -5.28 6.99 5.04
C LEU A 117 -5.60 5.57 4.57
N LEU A 118 -6.57 5.43 3.67
CA LEU A 118 -6.72 4.20 2.91
C LEU A 118 -5.48 4.03 2.01
N ASN A 119 -5.03 2.79 1.84
CA ASN A 119 -3.99 2.52 0.86
C ASN A 119 -4.54 2.79 -0.54
N ASP A 120 -3.89 3.73 -1.25
CA ASP A 120 -4.26 4.11 -2.60
C ASP A 120 -4.19 2.95 -3.60
N TRP A 121 -3.35 1.95 -3.33
CA TRP A 121 -3.10 0.78 -4.18
C TRP A 121 -2.96 -0.47 -3.32
N PRO A 122 -4.06 -0.98 -2.74
CA PRO A 122 -4.05 -2.08 -1.79
C PRO A 122 -3.59 -3.39 -2.44
N TYR A 123 -3.21 -4.35 -1.61
CA TYR A 123 -2.84 -5.69 -2.08
C TYR A 123 -4.07 -6.51 -2.52
N GLY A 124 -3.82 -7.54 -3.32
CA GLY A 124 -4.79 -8.54 -3.73
C GLY A 124 -5.10 -9.51 -2.59
N ILE A 125 -5.74 -9.00 -1.55
CA ILE A 125 -6.14 -9.72 -0.33
C ILE A 125 -7.66 -9.79 -0.23
N ASP A 126 -8.17 -10.58 0.71
CA ASP A 126 -9.59 -10.73 1.01
C ASP A 126 -10.28 -9.35 1.10
N THR A 127 -11.40 -9.19 0.39
CA THR A 127 -12.09 -7.90 0.25
C THR A 127 -12.73 -7.40 1.54
N ARG A 128 -12.79 -8.25 2.58
CA ARG A 128 -13.19 -7.86 3.94
C ARG A 128 -12.05 -7.20 4.72
N ILE A 129 -10.83 -7.20 4.18
CA ILE A 129 -9.67 -6.55 4.80
C ILE A 129 -9.57 -5.11 4.28
N VAL A 130 -9.64 -4.16 5.21
CA VAL A 130 -9.35 -2.75 4.93
C VAL A 130 -7.85 -2.54 5.11
N HIS A 131 -7.17 -2.10 4.05
CA HIS A 131 -5.73 -1.83 4.05
C HIS A 131 -5.49 -0.34 4.24
N LEU A 132 -5.00 0.03 5.42
CA LEU A 132 -4.65 1.40 5.79
C LEU A 132 -3.14 1.62 5.72
N VAL A 133 -2.76 2.89 5.58
CA VAL A 133 -1.40 3.39 5.74
C VAL A 133 -1.41 4.47 6.81
N VAL A 134 -0.60 4.28 7.85
CA VAL A 134 -0.37 5.28 8.89
C VAL A 134 0.96 5.96 8.58
N TRP A 135 0.88 7.22 8.21
CA TRP A 135 2.02 8.09 7.92
C TRP A 135 2.42 8.84 9.16
N VAL A 136 3.73 8.98 9.40
CA VAL A 136 4.27 9.70 10.56
C VAL A 136 5.39 10.65 10.14
N LYS A 137 5.53 11.79 10.83
CA LYS A 137 6.64 12.74 10.60
C LYS A 137 7.94 12.36 11.30
N PHE A 138 7.87 11.53 12.34
CA PHE A 138 9.04 11.10 13.11
C PHE A 138 9.64 9.80 12.56
N GLN A 139 10.90 9.54 12.90
CA GLN A 139 11.56 8.31 12.48
C GLN A 139 11.05 7.11 13.27
N LEU A 140 10.89 5.98 12.58
CA LEU A 140 10.62 4.69 13.19
C LEU A 140 11.96 3.95 13.31
N GLU A 141 12.56 4.00 14.50
CA GLU A 141 13.93 3.54 14.73
C GLU A 141 14.13 2.07 14.30
N GLU A 142 15.20 1.83 13.55
CA GLU A 142 15.62 0.52 13.07
C GLU A 142 16.93 0.09 13.74
N ASP A 143 17.05 -1.20 14.04
CA ASP A 143 18.28 -1.87 14.41
C ASP A 143 19.26 -1.85 13.22
N THR A 144 20.47 -1.35 13.46
CA THR A 144 21.45 -1.10 12.40
C THR A 144 22.07 -2.37 11.81
N ILE A 145 21.91 -3.52 12.47
CA ILE A 145 22.45 -4.81 12.05
C ILE A 145 21.44 -5.54 11.18
N THR A 146 20.18 -5.56 11.61
CA THR A 146 19.09 -6.33 10.98
C THR A 146 18.27 -5.51 10.00
N GLY A 147 18.23 -4.18 10.15
CA GLY A 147 17.33 -3.29 9.43
C GLY A 147 15.86 -3.42 9.85
N ASP A 148 15.57 -4.12 10.95
CA ASP A 148 14.23 -4.24 11.53
C ASP A 148 13.99 -3.15 12.57
N LEU A 149 12.74 -2.90 12.94
CA LEU A 149 12.41 -2.00 14.04
C LEU A 149 13.10 -2.43 15.34
N THR A 150 13.60 -1.46 16.10
CA THR A 150 14.03 -1.70 17.48
C THR A 150 12.85 -2.16 18.33
N ASP A 151 13.10 -2.88 19.42
CA ASP A 151 12.04 -3.33 20.33
C ASP A 151 11.23 -2.15 20.88
N SER A 152 11.89 -1.02 21.15
CA SER A 152 11.25 0.23 21.60
C SER A 152 10.29 0.78 20.54
N ALA A 153 10.76 0.95 19.30
CA ALA A 153 9.93 1.45 18.20
C ALA A 153 8.76 0.51 17.91
N ARG A 154 8.98 -0.81 17.96
CA ARG A 154 7.93 -1.82 17.81
C ARG A 154 6.88 -1.70 18.92
N GLN A 155 7.29 -1.50 20.17
CA GLN A 155 6.37 -1.34 21.30
C GLN A 155 5.55 -0.04 21.19
N GLN A 156 6.16 1.06 20.72
CA GLN A 156 5.46 2.33 20.48
C GLN A 156 4.38 2.17 19.42
N ILE A 157 4.70 1.56 18.27
CA ILE A 157 3.72 1.28 17.21
C ILE A 157 2.62 0.35 17.74
N ASP A 158 2.98 -0.72 18.44
CA ASP A 158 1.98 -1.67 18.95
C ASP A 158 1.02 -1.01 19.95
N SER A 159 1.53 -0.16 20.84
CA SER A 159 0.72 0.62 21.78
C SER A 159 -0.24 1.58 21.07
N TYR A 160 0.26 2.29 20.06
CA TYR A 160 -0.58 3.17 19.24
C TYR A 160 -1.65 2.38 18.48
N VAL A 161 -1.30 1.22 17.90
CA VAL A 161 -2.24 0.36 17.17
C VAL A 161 -3.28 -0.25 18.11
N ASN A 162 -2.90 -0.61 19.33
CA ASN A 162 -3.82 -1.09 20.36
C ASN A 162 -4.91 -0.05 20.62
N GLN A 163 -4.50 1.16 21.01
CA GLN A 163 -5.41 2.25 21.37
C GLN A 163 -6.26 2.75 20.20
N THR A 164 -5.67 2.84 19.00
CA THR A 164 -6.34 3.46 17.85
C THR A 164 -7.27 2.48 17.13
N PHE A 165 -6.91 1.19 17.07
CA PHE A 165 -7.61 0.21 16.24
C PHE A 165 -8.11 -0.99 17.03
N ARG A 166 -7.24 -1.70 17.77
CA ARG A 166 -7.60 -3.01 18.36
C ARG A 166 -8.60 -2.87 19.50
N ASP A 167 -8.62 -1.76 20.23
CA ASP A 167 -9.63 -1.50 21.26
C ASP A 167 -11.05 -1.43 20.67
N HIS A 168 -11.19 -1.07 19.38
CA HIS A 168 -12.47 -1.06 18.65
C HIS A 168 -12.74 -2.37 17.92
N VAL A 169 -11.77 -2.89 17.14
CA VAL A 169 -12.00 -4.03 16.24
C VAL A 169 -11.64 -5.40 16.85
N GLY A 170 -10.94 -5.40 17.98
CA GLY A 170 -10.37 -6.59 18.62
C GLY A 170 -9.01 -7.00 18.04
N THR A 171 -8.09 -7.44 18.90
CA THR A 171 -6.71 -7.82 18.55
C THR A 171 -6.62 -8.85 17.42
N ALA A 172 -7.55 -9.81 17.36
CA ALA A 172 -7.57 -10.85 16.32
C ALA A 172 -7.91 -10.33 14.92
N ASN A 173 -8.52 -9.15 14.82
CA ASN A 173 -8.98 -8.53 13.58
C ASN A 173 -8.13 -7.34 13.13
N CYS A 174 -7.02 -7.05 13.83
CA CYS A 174 -6.13 -5.97 13.46
C CYS A 174 -4.66 -6.38 13.59
N ILE A 175 -3.97 -6.33 12.46
CA ILE A 175 -2.53 -6.57 12.35
C ILE A 175 -1.86 -5.38 11.67
N TRP A 176 -0.58 -5.18 11.97
CA TRP A 176 0.21 -4.14 11.37
C TRP A 176 1.55 -4.70 10.92
N PHE A 177 2.16 -4.05 9.94
CA PHE A 177 3.50 -4.37 9.46
C PHE A 177 4.14 -3.12 8.86
N LYS A 178 5.46 -3.09 8.80
CA LYS A 178 6.23 -2.06 8.11
C LYS A 178 6.96 -2.70 6.94
N ASN A 179 6.95 -2.04 5.79
CA ASN A 179 7.75 -2.50 4.65
C ASN A 179 9.24 -2.24 4.93
N TRP A 180 10.07 -3.25 4.69
CA TRP A 180 11.53 -3.11 4.65
C TRP A 180 11.94 -2.04 3.64
N ALA A 181 13.10 -1.41 3.85
CA ALA A 181 13.62 -0.37 2.95
C ALA A 181 13.54 -0.79 1.47
N SER A 182 13.92 -2.02 1.12
CA SER A 182 13.89 -2.53 -0.26
C SER A 182 12.50 -2.63 -0.90
N LEU A 183 11.42 -2.58 -0.12
CA LEU A 183 10.03 -2.66 -0.59
C LEU A 183 9.27 -1.33 -0.49
N LYS A 184 9.86 -0.31 0.16
CA LYS A 184 9.24 1.02 0.27
C LYS A 184 9.26 1.70 -1.10
N SER A 185 8.10 2.13 -1.59
CA SER A 185 8.03 2.97 -2.79
C SER A 185 8.33 4.45 -2.49
N ILE A 186 8.20 4.87 -1.23
CA ILE A 186 8.50 6.22 -0.74
C ILE A 186 9.36 6.10 0.51
N HIS A 187 10.66 6.33 0.36
CA HIS A 187 11.62 6.24 1.48
C HIS A 187 11.63 7.48 2.37
N ALA A 188 11.16 8.62 1.86
CA ALA A 188 11.33 9.92 2.51
C ALA A 188 10.29 10.22 3.60
N VAL A 189 9.17 9.48 3.65
CA VAL A 189 8.16 9.61 4.72
C VAL A 189 7.95 8.25 5.36
N GLU A 190 8.13 8.21 6.67
CA GLU A 190 7.91 6.99 7.42
C GLU A 190 6.43 6.65 7.47
N HIS A 191 6.17 5.35 7.31
CA HIS A 191 4.83 4.81 7.35
C HIS A 191 4.86 3.32 7.71
N PHE A 192 3.75 2.87 8.29
CA PHE A 192 3.45 1.46 8.46
C PHE A 192 2.04 1.18 7.97
N HIS A 193 1.76 -0.09 7.73
CA HIS A 193 0.48 -0.55 7.26
C HIS A 193 -0.31 -1.15 8.41
N VAL A 194 -1.61 -0.89 8.41
CA VAL A 194 -2.58 -1.53 9.31
C VAL A 194 -3.61 -2.23 8.43
N MET A 195 -3.94 -3.46 8.78
CA MET A 195 -4.98 -4.23 8.13
C MET A 195 -6.07 -4.56 9.13
N LEU A 196 -7.31 -4.16 8.82
CA LEU A 196 -8.49 -4.38 9.66
C LEU A 196 -9.40 -5.39 8.97
N PHE A 197 -9.72 -6.49 9.64
CA PHE A 197 -10.58 -7.54 9.10
C PHE A 197 -12.02 -7.37 9.57
N ASN A 198 -12.96 -7.36 8.62
CA ASN A 198 -14.40 -7.34 8.89
C ASN A 198 -14.83 -6.18 9.83
N THR A 199 -14.18 -5.03 9.67
CA THR A 199 -14.48 -3.80 10.43
C THR A 199 -15.64 -3.04 9.80
N ASP A 200 -16.34 -2.23 10.60
CA ASP A 200 -17.45 -1.43 10.12
C ASP A 200 -16.96 -0.19 9.34
N ALA A 201 -17.67 0.17 8.27
CA ALA A 201 -17.28 1.27 7.39
C ALA A 201 -17.31 2.64 8.09
N LYS A 202 -18.12 2.78 9.16
CA LYS A 202 -18.18 4.02 9.93
C LYS A 202 -16.87 4.25 10.69
N PHE A 203 -16.35 3.23 11.35
CA PHE A 203 -15.06 3.31 12.03
C PHE A 203 -13.92 3.66 11.06
N VAL A 204 -13.91 3.04 9.86
CA VAL A 204 -12.92 3.36 8.82
C VAL A 204 -13.03 4.82 8.39
N ALA A 205 -14.24 5.34 8.18
CA ALA A 205 -14.46 6.73 7.83
C ALA A 205 -14.02 7.67 8.96
N ASP A 206 -14.32 7.34 10.22
CA ASP A 206 -13.96 8.16 11.37
C ASP A 206 -12.42 8.22 11.54
N VAL A 207 -11.73 7.08 11.48
CA VAL A 207 -10.27 7.01 11.69
C VAL A 207 -9.47 7.59 10.51
N THR A 208 -10.04 7.63 9.31
CA THR A 208 -9.40 8.21 8.12
C THR A 208 -9.88 9.62 7.80
N ASN A 209 -10.76 10.19 8.63
CA ASN A 209 -11.44 11.47 8.38
C ASN A 209 -12.11 11.55 6.99
N GLY A 210 -12.78 10.46 6.60
CA GLY A 210 -13.50 10.35 5.34
C GLY A 210 -12.60 10.24 4.10
N ASP A 211 -11.37 9.77 4.24
CA ASP A 211 -10.48 9.55 3.10
C ASP A 211 -11.06 8.56 2.09
N VAL A 212 -10.64 8.71 0.84
CA VAL A 212 -10.99 7.82 -0.26
C VAL A 212 -9.69 7.45 -0.99
N ALA A 213 -9.45 6.15 -1.19
CA ALA A 213 -8.29 5.65 -1.92
C ALA A 213 -8.30 6.14 -3.37
N LEU A 214 -7.11 6.36 -3.95
CA LEU A 214 -7.00 6.73 -5.36
C LEU A 214 -7.56 5.66 -6.29
N LEU A 215 -7.39 4.37 -5.99
CA LEU A 215 -7.97 3.29 -6.77
C LEU A 215 -9.48 3.47 -7.00
N ASP A 216 -10.20 4.03 -6.02
CA ASP A 216 -11.64 4.26 -6.08
C ASP A 216 -12.00 5.62 -6.74
N LYS A 217 -11.04 6.54 -6.86
CA LYS A 217 -11.20 7.84 -7.52
C LYS A 217 -10.92 7.78 -9.03
N ILE A 218 -10.03 6.89 -9.46
CA ILE A 218 -9.56 6.77 -10.85
C ILE A 218 -10.59 5.94 -11.63
N LYS A 219 -11.20 6.53 -12.68
CA LYS A 219 -12.07 5.76 -13.58
C LYS A 219 -11.23 4.88 -14.50
N ILE A 220 -11.82 3.79 -15.00
CA ILE A 220 -11.18 2.87 -15.97
C ILE A 220 -10.66 3.63 -17.21
N SER A 221 -11.26 4.78 -17.56
CA SER A 221 -10.86 5.64 -18.68
C SER A 221 -9.62 6.51 -18.44
N ASP A 222 -9.14 6.61 -17.19
CA ASP A 222 -8.15 7.60 -16.78
C ASP A 222 -6.71 7.04 -16.77
N VAL A 223 -6.53 5.80 -17.27
CA VAL A 223 -5.27 5.06 -17.33
C VAL A 223 -5.06 4.41 -18.69
#